data_AF-A0A947BY45-F1
#
_entry.id   AF-A0A947BY45-F1
#
_cell.length_a   1.000
_cell.length_b   1.000
_cell.length_c   1.000
_cell.angle_alpha   90.00
_cell.angle_beta   90.00
_cell.angle_gamma   90.00
#
_symmetry.space_group_name_H-M   'P 1'
#
loop_
_entity.id
_entity.type
_entity.pdbx_description
1 polymer ?
#
loop_
_entity_poly.entity_id
_entity_poly.type
_entity_poly.pdbx_seq_one_letter_code
_entity_poly.pdbx_strand_id
1 'polypeptide(L)' 'MALKESQKSLKKWTKQKWRTPSGKKSSETGEVYAPSKTIKKLKSTAAGKKKLAAANKKKREATAKGKQHAKHGLHKGKKR' A
#
# COMPACT_ATOMS: atom_id res chain seq x y z
N MET A 1 -27.67 17.02 -8.65
CA MET A 1 -27.85 15.55 -8.65
C MET A 1 -27.05 14.93 -7.51
N ALA A 2 -27.62 13.97 -6.78
CA ALA A 2 -26.88 13.19 -5.81
C ALA A 2 -25.90 12.22 -6.50
N LEU A 3 -24.71 12.00 -5.91
CA LEU A 3 -23.72 11.07 -6.46
C LEU A 3 -24.24 9.63 -6.42
N LYS A 4 -24.03 8.86 -7.49
CA LYS A 4 -24.26 7.41 -7.51
C LYS A 4 -23.31 6.70 -6.54
N GLU A 5 -23.69 5.52 -6.04
CA GLU A 5 -22.85 4.75 -5.09
C GLU A 5 -21.44 4.45 -5.63
N SER A 6 -21.32 4.14 -6.94
CA SER A 6 -20.03 3.95 -7.60
C SER A 6 -19.16 5.22 -7.62
N GLN A 7 -19.78 6.40 -7.75
CA GLN A 7 -19.05 7.67 -7.68
C GLN A 7 -18.63 7.98 -6.24
N LYS A 8 -19.45 7.63 -5.24
CA LYS A 8 -19.08 7.76 -3.83
C LYS A 8 -17.90 6.85 -3.47
N SER A 9 -17.86 5.61 -3.97
CA SER A 9 -16.76 4.68 -3.72
C SER A 9 -15.46 5.13 -4.39
N LEU A 10 -15.51 5.61 -5.64
CA LEU A 10 -14.37 6.21 -6.34
C LEU A 10 -13.85 7.47 -5.62
N LYS A 11 -14.76 8.34 -5.15
CA LYS A 11 -14.40 9.52 -4.37
C LYS A 11 -13.74 9.14 -3.03
N LYS A 12 -14.21 8.07 -2.37
CA LYS A 12 -13.55 7.53 -1.16
C LYS A 12 -12.17 6.97 -1.49
N TRP A 13 -12.02 6.24 -2.59
CA TRP A 13 -10.77 5.63 -3.02
C TRP A 13 -9.69 6.66 -3.38
N THR A 14 -10.04 7.67 -4.17
CA THR A 14 -9.13 8.78 -4.56
C THR A 14 -8.66 9.59 -3.35
N LYS A 15 -9.52 9.81 -2.34
CA LYS A 15 -9.15 10.47 -1.07
C LYS A 15 -8.13 9.71 -0.23
N GLN A 16 -7.87 8.42 -0.49
CA GLN A 16 -6.91 7.62 0.27
C GLN A 16 -5.44 7.99 0.03
N LYS A 17 -5.15 8.78 -1.02
CA LYS A 17 -3.80 9.27 -1.40
C LYS A 17 -2.78 8.12 -1.41
N TRP A 18 -2.94 7.19 -2.34
CA TRP A 18 -2.06 6.04 -2.47
C TRP A 18 -0.63 6.48 -2.84
N ARG A 19 0.37 5.90 -2.16
CA ARG A 19 1.79 6.22 -2.37
C ARG A 19 2.70 5.11 -1.82
N THR A 20 3.99 5.21 -2.09
CA THR A 20 5.04 4.41 -1.43
C THR A 20 5.44 5.03 -0.07
N PRO A 21 6.16 4.29 0.79
CA PRO A 21 6.63 4.81 2.08
C PRO A 21 7.61 5.97 1.93
N SER A 22 8.47 5.95 0.91
CA SER A 22 9.43 7.02 0.61
C SER A 22 8.83 8.15 -0.20
N GLY A 23 7.74 7.92 -0.93
CA GLY A 23 7.19 8.85 -1.92
C GLY A 23 7.82 8.72 -3.31
N LYS A 24 8.89 7.94 -3.48
CA LYS A 24 9.51 7.63 -4.77
C LYS A 24 8.70 6.62 -5.57
N LYS A 25 8.94 6.53 -6.88
CA LYS A 25 8.25 5.58 -7.75
C LYS A 25 8.52 4.15 -7.29
N SER A 26 7.45 3.35 -7.25
CA SER A 26 7.56 1.94 -6.86
C SER A 26 8.43 1.11 -7.80
N SER A 27 8.55 1.50 -9.06
CA SER A 27 9.39 0.84 -10.06
C SER A 27 10.88 0.96 -9.70
N GLU A 28 11.28 2.07 -9.08
CA GLU A 28 12.67 2.33 -8.70
C GLU A 28 13.02 1.67 -7.36
N THR A 29 12.13 1.76 -6.36
CA THR A 29 12.47 1.34 -4.99
C THR A 29 12.01 -0.06 -4.61
N GLY A 30 11.12 -0.66 -5.41
CA GLY A 30 10.45 -1.92 -5.11
C GLY A 30 9.59 -1.86 -3.83
N GLU A 31 9.26 -0.66 -3.34
CA GLU A 31 8.49 -0.50 -2.10
C GLU A 31 6.99 -0.71 -2.31
N VAL A 32 6.29 -1.12 -1.26
CA VAL A 32 4.86 -1.41 -1.34
C VAL A 32 4.04 -0.14 -1.58
N TYR A 33 3.02 -0.28 -2.44
CA TYR A 33 2.06 0.78 -2.72
C TYR A 33 0.82 0.63 -1.83
N ALA A 34 0.52 1.63 -1.01
CA ALA A 34 -0.56 1.57 -0.03
C ALA A 34 -1.18 2.95 0.27
N PRO A 35 -2.38 3.02 0.87
CA PRO A 35 -2.98 4.28 1.32
C PRO A 35 -2.07 5.04 2.27
N SER A 36 -1.95 6.37 2.08
CA SER A 36 -1.11 7.24 2.91
C SER A 36 -1.40 7.09 4.42
N LYS A 37 -2.68 6.98 4.81
CA LYS A 37 -3.07 6.72 6.21
C LYS A 37 -2.55 5.39 6.76
N THR A 38 -2.55 4.34 5.94
CA THR A 38 -2.02 3.03 6.35
C THR A 38 -0.50 3.10 6.56
N ILE A 39 0.21 3.75 5.65
CA ILE A 39 1.66 3.95 5.77
C ILE A 39 1.99 4.74 7.03
N LYS A 40 1.28 5.85 7.30
CA LYS A 40 1.45 6.64 8.52
C LYS A 40 1.25 5.79 9.78
N LYS A 41 0.11 5.06 9.86
CA LYS A 41 -0.18 4.18 11.00
C LYS A 41 0.89 3.11 11.22
N LEU A 42 1.42 2.51 10.15
CA LEU A 42 2.51 1.55 10.24
C LEU A 42 3.81 2.20 10.71
N LYS A 43 4.12 3.42 10.24
CA LYS A 43 5.32 4.15 10.67
C LYS A 43 5.23 4.62 12.13
N SER A 44 4.05 4.77 12.70
CA SER A 44 3.86 5.25 14.08
C SER A 44 4.28 4.25 15.16
N THR A 45 4.43 2.96 14.85
CA THR A 45 4.77 1.94 15.86
C THR A 45 5.95 1.07 15.42
N ALA A 46 6.74 0.57 16.38
CA ALA A 46 7.88 -0.30 16.08
C ALA A 46 7.45 -1.59 15.35
N ALA A 47 6.38 -2.24 15.83
CA ALA A 47 5.80 -3.42 15.18
C ALA A 47 5.28 -3.10 13.76
N GLY A 48 4.68 -1.93 13.56
CA GLY A 48 4.22 -1.47 12.26
C GLY A 48 5.36 -1.23 11.27
N LYS A 49 6.46 -0.61 11.72
CA LYS A 49 7.68 -0.41 10.92
C LYS A 49 8.27 -1.76 10.49
N LYS A 50 8.36 -2.73 11.42
CA LYS A 50 8.81 -4.11 11.12
C LYS A 50 7.93 -4.78 10.07
N LYS A 51 6.61 -4.64 10.19
CA LYS A 51 5.65 -5.19 9.20
C LYS A 51 5.79 -4.53 7.82
N LEU A 52 5.99 -3.22 7.77
CA LEU A 52 6.20 -2.49 6.52
C LEU A 52 7.53 -2.88 5.85
N ALA A 53 8.61 -3.01 6.62
CA ALA A 53 9.91 -3.47 6.14
C ALA A 53 9.83 -4.90 5.56
N ALA A 54 9.18 -5.83 6.27
CA ALA A 54 8.97 -7.19 5.78
C ALA A 54 8.14 -7.22 4.48
N ALA A 55 7.13 -6.35 4.37
CA ALA A 55 6.32 -6.23 3.16
C ALA A 55 7.12 -5.68 1.97
N ASN A 56 7.98 -4.67 2.20
CA ASN A 56 8.90 -4.15 1.20
C ASN A 56 9.90 -5.22 0.73
N LYS A 57 10.49 -5.99 1.67
CA LYS A 57 11.40 -7.09 1.34
C LYS A 57 10.72 -8.11 0.41
N LYS A 58 9.52 -8.58 0.77
CA LYS A 58 8.75 -9.51 -0.06
C LYS A 58 8.41 -8.95 -1.44
N LYS A 59 8.12 -7.65 -1.53
CA LYS A 59 7.85 -7.01 -2.81
C LYS A 59 9.10 -6.95 -3.68
N ARG A 60 10.23 -6.52 -3.13
CA ARG A 60 11.53 -6.50 -3.84
C ARG A 60 11.92 -7.89 -4.34
N GLU A 61 11.78 -8.91 -3.51
CA GLU A 61 12.04 -10.30 -3.90
C GLU A 61 11.12 -10.77 -5.03
N ALA A 62 9.84 -10.41 -5.00
CA ALA A 62 8.91 -10.78 -6.06
C ALA A 62 9.22 -10.04 -7.38
N THR A 63 9.53 -8.74 -7.30
CA THR A 63 9.94 -7.93 -8.46
C THR A 63 11.24 -8.45 -9.08
N ALA A 64 12.24 -8.79 -8.25
CA ALA A 64 13.48 -9.39 -8.73
C ALA A 64 13.26 -10.74 -9.44
N LYS A 65 12.24 -11.50 -9.01
CA LYS A 65 11.81 -12.75 -9.66
C LYS A 65 10.90 -12.53 -10.89
N GLY A 66 10.75 -11.30 -11.37
CA GLY A 66 9.90 -10.96 -12.51
C GLY A 66 8.40 -11.10 -12.27
N LYS A 67 7.95 -11.21 -11.01
CA LYS A 67 6.52 -11.39 -10.70
C LYS A 67 5.78 -10.07 -10.79
N GLN A 68 4.68 -10.06 -11.54
CA GLN A 68 3.78 -8.90 -11.63
C GLN A 68 3.12 -8.54 -10.29
N HIS A 69 2.89 -9.53 -9.42
CA HIS A 69 2.21 -9.35 -8.13
C HIS A 69 2.94 -10.03 -6.97
N ALA A 70 2.96 -9.35 -5.81
CA ALA A 70 3.61 -9.84 -4.59
C ALA A 70 2.60 -10.02 -3.44
N LYS A 71 2.56 -11.20 -2.83
CA LYS A 71 1.74 -11.47 -1.62
C LYS A 71 2.43 -10.97 -0.35
N HIS A 72 2.55 -9.64 -0.20
CA HIS A 72 3.31 -8.99 0.89
C HIS A 72 2.55 -8.87 2.24
N GLY A 73 1.26 -9.24 2.29
CA GLY A 73 0.52 -9.44 3.55
C GLY A 73 -0.02 -8.19 4.27
N LEU A 74 0.16 -6.98 3.72
CA LEU A 74 -0.38 -5.75 4.35
C LEU A 74 -1.92 -5.62 4.28
N HIS A 75 -2.56 -6.42 3.43
CA HIS A 75 -4.02 -6.47 3.30
C HIS A 75 -4.68 -7.51 4.23
N LYS A 76 -3.92 -8.43 4.84
CA LYS A 76 -4.48 -9.47 5.71
C LYS A 76 -5.22 -8.83 6.90
N GLY A 77 -6.47 -9.25 7.12
CA GLY A 77 -7.33 -8.75 8.20
C GLY A 77 -7.98 -7.38 7.93
N LYS A 78 -7.87 -6.83 6.71
CA LYS A 78 -8.60 -5.61 6.33
C LYS A 78 -9.77 -5.99 5.43
N LYS A 79 -11.00 -5.61 5.83
CA LYS A 79 -12.15 -5.56 4.92
C LYS A 79 -11.88 -4.42 3.93
N ARG A 80 -11.73 -4.75 2.64
CA ARG A 80 -11.50 -3.83 1.54
C ARG A 80 -12.69 -3.87 0.61
#